data_AF-A0A0J1EEW2-F1
#
_entry.id   AF-A0A0J1EEW2-F1
#
_cell.length_a   1.000
_cell.length_b   1.000
_cell.length_c   1.000
_cell.angle_alpha   90.00
_cell.angle_beta   90.00
_cell.angle_gamma   90.00
#
_symmetry.space_group_name_H-M   'P 1'
#
loop_
_entity.id
_entity.type
_entity.pdbx_description
1 polymer ?
#
loop_
_entity_poly.entity_id
_entity_poly.type
_entity_poly.pdbx_seq_one_letter_code
_entity_poly.pdbx_strand_id
1 'polypeptide(L)'
;MNAAETRSGTRRPSGKKAKQTTVAGIVIAVMLGGYTLLRPSINEATGWNLPALPAKQVAKDSVAENSNPPISDQASNPRAVPKPADSSKASTPRAENQTQSQGNETAPSPGPLASKMTRGSPDSDAKSAAETSDLKYGLLREISTDRFLSPAGVLYTPGSAEGHRLEHLRRHTKDQPNRSGKHGVFDGDMEGALATIDNAYEKAQANQRTTKEVDGKRTIYTVDMGKRVGFVGGRDGQRSRNPMARRVRLVLEGNRLITAFPL
;
A
#
# COMPACT_ATOMS: atom_id res chain seq x y z
N MET A 1 -63.07 23.66 -62.82
CA MET A 1 -62.42 23.10 -64.03
C MET A 1 -61.31 22.16 -63.57
N ASN A 2 -61.10 21.06 -64.30
CA ASN A 2 -59.97 20.11 -64.20
C ASN A 2 -59.87 19.38 -62.83
N ALA A 3 -60.17 18.07 -62.76
CA ALA A 3 -59.34 16.93 -63.18
C ALA A 3 -58.12 16.75 -62.25
N ALA A 4 -58.05 15.80 -61.31
CA ALA A 4 -58.28 14.33 -61.33
C ALA A 4 -57.04 13.51 -61.72
N GLU A 5 -56.54 12.68 -60.80
CA GLU A 5 -56.00 11.35 -61.12
C GLU A 5 -56.12 10.42 -59.89
N THR A 6 -56.15 9.10 -60.14
CA THR A 6 -56.22 8.05 -59.12
C THR A 6 -54.87 7.33 -58.99
N ARG A 7 -54.65 6.63 -57.87
CA ARG A 7 -53.83 5.40 -57.84
C ARG A 7 -54.09 4.53 -56.61
N SER A 8 -53.99 3.22 -56.81
CA SER A 8 -54.23 2.17 -55.82
C SER A 8 -52.92 1.55 -55.33
N GLY A 9 -52.92 0.93 -54.13
CA GLY A 9 -51.69 0.44 -53.49
C GLY A 9 -51.92 -0.56 -52.36
N THR A 10 -52.08 -1.83 -52.74
CA THR A 10 -52.03 -3.08 -51.95
C THR A 10 -51.55 -3.05 -50.49
N ARG A 11 -52.38 -3.60 -49.57
CA ARG A 11 -51.95 -4.08 -48.25
C ARG A 11 -50.94 -5.24 -48.38
N ARG A 12 -50.00 -5.37 -47.45
CA ARG A 12 -49.11 -6.54 -47.33
C ARG A 12 -48.84 -6.91 -45.85
N PRO A 13 -49.10 -8.16 -45.42
CA PRO A 13 -48.79 -8.62 -44.07
C PRO A 13 -47.41 -9.32 -43.98
N SER A 14 -47.12 -9.91 -42.82
CA SER A 14 -45.90 -10.62 -42.40
C SER A 14 -44.73 -9.71 -41.93
N GLY A 15 -43.88 -10.13 -40.99
CA GLY A 15 -43.86 -11.43 -40.29
C GLY A 15 -43.19 -11.37 -38.91
N LYS A 16 -43.65 -12.23 -37.98
CA LYS A 16 -43.07 -12.38 -36.64
C LYS A 16 -41.71 -13.08 -36.76
N LYS A 17 -40.60 -12.40 -36.42
CA LYS A 17 -39.26 -13.01 -36.40
C LYS A 17 -39.14 -13.99 -35.22
N ALA A 18 -39.20 -15.28 -35.50
CA ALA A 18 -38.85 -16.32 -34.53
C ALA A 18 -37.37 -16.18 -34.15
N LYS A 19 -37.06 -16.16 -32.85
CA LYS A 19 -35.69 -16.08 -32.35
C LYS A 19 -35.09 -17.48 -32.35
N GLN A 20 -34.25 -17.79 -33.33
CA GLN A 20 -33.41 -18.99 -33.29
C GLN A 20 -32.42 -18.86 -32.13
N THR A 21 -32.53 -19.73 -31.13
CA THR A 21 -31.55 -19.87 -30.06
C THR A 21 -30.34 -20.64 -30.59
N THR A 22 -29.37 -19.92 -31.14
CA THR A 22 -28.12 -20.49 -31.68
C THR A 22 -27.39 -21.30 -30.61
N VAL A 23 -26.94 -22.51 -30.96
CA VAL A 23 -26.28 -23.48 -30.05
C VAL A 23 -25.10 -22.86 -29.27
N ALA A 24 -24.39 -21.90 -29.87
CA ALA A 24 -23.32 -21.14 -29.23
C ALA A 24 -23.74 -20.48 -27.89
N GLY A 25 -24.99 -20.03 -27.76
CA GLY A 25 -25.51 -19.44 -26.52
C GLY A 25 -25.61 -20.44 -25.37
N ILE A 26 -25.88 -21.71 -25.67
CA ILE A 26 -25.95 -22.80 -24.69
C ILE A 26 -24.53 -23.14 -24.20
N VAL A 27 -23.54 -23.21 -25.10
CA VAL A 27 -22.15 -23.46 -24.74
C VAL A 27 -21.60 -22.38 -23.79
N ILE A 28 -21.91 -21.11 -24.05
CA ILE A 28 -21.52 -19.98 -23.17
C ILE A 28 -22.20 -20.09 -21.81
N ALA A 29 -23.50 -20.40 -21.76
CA ALA A 29 -24.23 -20.58 -20.50
C ALA A 29 -23.68 -21.76 -19.67
N VAL A 30 -23.35 -22.89 -20.29
CA VAL A 30 -22.78 -24.07 -19.64
C VAL A 30 -21.37 -23.78 -19.11
N MET A 31 -20.51 -23.07 -19.88
CA MET A 31 -19.19 -22.67 -19.38
C MET A 31 -19.28 -21.73 -18.18
N LEU A 32 -20.19 -20.75 -18.20
CA LEU A 32 -20.39 -19.83 -17.07
C LEU A 32 -20.90 -20.57 -15.81
N GLY A 33 -21.85 -21.50 -15.97
CA GLY A 33 -22.37 -22.31 -14.86
C GLY A 33 -21.36 -23.33 -14.30
N GLY A 34 -20.54 -23.94 -15.16
CA GLY A 34 -19.45 -24.81 -14.71
C GLY A 34 -18.36 -24.03 -13.94
N TYR A 35 -18.02 -22.83 -14.42
CA TYR A 35 -17.01 -21.97 -13.79
C TYR A 35 -17.45 -21.45 -12.40
N THR A 36 -18.74 -21.24 -12.15
CA THR A 36 -19.22 -20.88 -10.80
C THR A 36 -19.20 -22.05 -9.82
N LEU A 37 -19.37 -23.29 -10.28
CA LEU A 37 -19.34 -24.48 -9.42
C LEU A 37 -17.93 -24.98 -9.09
N LEU A 38 -16.94 -24.81 -9.98
CA LEU A 38 -15.53 -25.18 -9.71
C LEU A 38 -14.76 -24.13 -8.88
N ARG A 39 -15.35 -22.96 -8.62
CA ARG A 39 -14.68 -21.86 -7.90
C ARG A 39 -14.15 -22.21 -6.49
N PRO A 40 -14.88 -22.96 -5.63
CA PRO A 40 -14.41 -23.24 -4.28
C PRO A 40 -13.10 -24.04 -4.27
N SER A 41 -13.05 -25.17 -4.98
CA SER A 41 -11.88 -26.06 -4.99
C SER A 41 -10.64 -25.44 -5.62
N ILE A 42 -10.80 -24.59 -6.66
CA ILE A 42 -9.67 -23.87 -7.26
C ILE A 42 -9.13 -22.81 -6.28
N ASN A 43 -9.99 -22.07 -5.59
CA ASN A 43 -9.57 -21.09 -4.59
C ASN A 43 -8.86 -21.76 -3.40
N GLU A 44 -9.36 -22.91 -2.93
CA GLU A 44 -8.75 -23.69 -1.84
C GLU A 44 -7.38 -24.28 -2.24
N ALA A 45 -7.25 -24.85 -3.44
CA ALA A 45 -6.02 -25.49 -3.90
C ALA A 45 -4.91 -24.51 -4.34
N THR A 46 -5.24 -23.25 -4.66
CA THR A 46 -4.28 -22.29 -5.23
C THR A 46 -4.16 -20.96 -4.47
N GLY A 47 -5.05 -20.67 -3.51
CA GLY A 47 -5.13 -19.39 -2.80
C GLY A 47 -5.53 -18.19 -3.68
N TRP A 48 -5.85 -18.43 -4.96
CA TRP A 48 -5.99 -17.39 -5.97
C TRP A 48 -7.41 -16.80 -5.95
N ASN A 49 -7.60 -15.70 -5.23
CA ASN A 49 -8.90 -15.01 -5.12
C ASN A 49 -9.34 -14.39 -6.45
N LEU A 50 -10.02 -15.19 -7.27
CA LEU A 50 -10.55 -14.80 -8.58
C LEU A 50 -11.65 -13.73 -8.43
N PRO A 51 -11.50 -12.53 -9.05
CA PRO A 51 -12.42 -11.42 -8.86
C PRO A 51 -13.85 -11.82 -9.27
N ALA A 52 -14.85 -11.37 -8.50
CA ALA A 52 -16.25 -11.57 -8.88
C ALA A 52 -16.56 -10.75 -10.14
N LEU A 53 -17.08 -11.41 -11.18
CA LEU A 53 -17.58 -10.69 -12.35
C LEU A 53 -18.84 -9.91 -11.92
N PRO A 54 -18.95 -8.60 -12.23
CA PRO A 54 -20.12 -7.83 -11.85
C PRO A 54 -21.35 -8.38 -12.56
N ALA A 55 -22.35 -8.80 -11.79
CA ALA A 55 -23.63 -9.29 -12.30
C ALA A 55 -24.41 -8.12 -12.94
N LYS A 56 -24.11 -7.84 -14.21
CA LYS A 56 -24.68 -6.73 -14.97
C LYS A 56 -26.18 -6.95 -15.16
N GLN A 57 -26.99 -6.31 -14.32
CA GLN A 57 -28.45 -6.41 -14.34
C GLN A 57 -29.00 -6.05 -15.72
N VAL A 58 -29.57 -7.03 -16.42
CA VAL A 58 -30.25 -6.82 -17.71
C VAL A 58 -31.69 -6.39 -17.43
N ALA A 59 -31.84 -5.17 -16.91
CA ALA A 59 -33.12 -4.47 -16.92
C ALA A 59 -33.48 -4.08 -18.36
N LYS A 60 -34.78 -4.08 -18.68
CA LYS A 60 -35.32 -3.69 -19.99
C LYS A 60 -36.10 -2.38 -19.89
N ASP A 61 -36.47 -1.89 -21.07
CA ASP A 61 -37.64 -1.05 -21.33
C ASP A 61 -37.57 0.42 -20.81
N SER A 62 -37.00 1.25 -21.70
CA SER A 62 -37.70 2.39 -22.33
C SER A 62 -38.67 3.27 -21.52
N VAL A 63 -38.43 4.58 -21.53
CA VAL A 63 -39.25 5.60 -22.25
C VAL A 63 -38.44 6.92 -22.31
N ALA A 64 -38.87 7.91 -23.09
CA ALA A 64 -38.11 9.12 -23.47
C ALA A 64 -38.52 10.38 -22.66
N GLU A 65 -38.26 11.56 -23.25
CA GLU A 65 -38.63 12.93 -22.83
C GLU A 65 -37.66 13.57 -21.79
N ASN A 66 -36.74 14.49 -22.14
CA ASN A 66 -36.79 15.77 -22.90
C ASN A 66 -37.26 16.98 -22.08
N SER A 67 -36.33 17.71 -21.45
CA SER A 67 -36.39 19.18 -21.24
C SER A 67 -35.07 19.74 -20.70
N ASN A 68 -34.74 20.98 -21.09
CA ASN A 68 -33.57 21.77 -20.68
C ASN A 68 -33.84 23.26 -21.05
N PRO A 69 -33.15 24.29 -20.51
CA PRO A 69 -32.29 24.38 -19.33
C PRO A 69 -33.06 25.09 -18.16
N PRO A 70 -32.82 26.32 -17.61
CA PRO A 70 -31.78 27.35 -17.78
C PRO A 70 -30.97 27.74 -16.51
N ILE A 71 -29.75 28.25 -16.76
CA ILE A 71 -29.02 29.39 -16.15
C ILE A 71 -29.27 29.76 -14.67
N SER A 72 -28.16 29.83 -13.91
CA SER A 72 -27.93 30.90 -12.93
C SER A 72 -26.44 31.18 -12.79
N ASP A 73 -25.98 32.33 -13.30
CA ASP A 73 -24.65 32.87 -13.02
C ASP A 73 -24.60 33.46 -11.61
N GLN A 74 -23.51 33.24 -10.87
CA GLN A 74 -23.24 34.10 -9.71
C GLN A 74 -21.75 34.40 -9.48
N ALA A 75 -21.37 35.55 -10.04
CA ALA A 75 -20.44 36.54 -9.50
C ALA A 75 -19.17 36.06 -8.75
N SER A 76 -18.04 36.31 -9.40
CA SER A 76 -16.73 36.50 -8.75
C SER A 76 -16.76 37.59 -7.66
N ASN A 77 -15.93 37.46 -6.63
CA ASN A 77 -15.67 38.56 -5.70
C ASN A 77 -14.25 38.49 -5.09
N PRO A 78 -13.24 39.19 -5.66
CA PRO A 78 -11.88 39.19 -5.15
C PRO A 78 -11.66 40.29 -4.10
N ARG A 79 -11.30 39.92 -2.86
CA ARG A 79 -10.96 40.89 -1.80
C ARG A 79 -9.54 40.74 -1.27
N ALA A 80 -8.62 41.50 -1.86
CA ALA A 80 -7.39 41.89 -1.18
C ALA A 80 -7.67 43.08 -0.24
N VAL A 81 -7.04 43.12 0.95
CA VAL A 81 -6.26 44.26 1.51
C VAL A 81 -5.29 43.68 2.61
N PRO A 82 -4.42 44.41 3.36
CA PRO A 82 -3.00 44.05 3.32
C PRO A 82 -2.28 43.92 4.69
N LYS A 83 -0.94 43.85 4.58
CA LYS A 83 0.09 44.35 5.51
C LYS A 83 0.59 43.39 6.63
N PRO A 84 1.91 43.09 6.68
CA PRO A 84 2.52 42.45 7.85
C PRO A 84 2.74 43.47 8.99
N ALA A 85 2.79 42.97 10.22
CA ALA A 85 3.20 43.74 11.39
C ALA A 85 4.51 43.17 11.94
N ASP A 86 5.56 43.99 12.00
CA ASP A 86 6.83 43.63 12.63
C ASP A 86 6.67 43.50 14.15
N SER A 87 6.98 42.32 14.69
CA SER A 87 7.40 42.13 16.08
C SER A 87 7.81 40.68 16.35
N SER A 88 9.08 40.45 16.71
CA SER A 88 9.45 40.32 18.13
C SER A 88 10.87 39.79 18.39
N LYS A 89 11.40 40.18 19.56
CA LYS A 89 12.47 39.55 20.36
C LYS A 89 13.86 39.40 19.75
N ALA A 90 14.70 40.38 20.11
CA ALA A 90 16.13 40.19 20.27
C ALA A 90 16.47 39.27 21.47
N SER A 91 17.65 38.65 21.38
CA SER A 91 18.62 38.36 22.47
C SER A 91 18.14 37.79 23.81
N THR A 92 18.47 36.52 24.06
CA THR A 92 18.84 36.01 25.41
C THR A 92 20.31 35.60 25.43
N PRO A 93 21.10 36.01 26.44
CA PRO A 93 22.50 35.61 26.56
C PRO A 93 22.66 34.17 27.05
N ARG A 94 23.87 33.64 26.84
CA ARG A 94 24.32 32.27 27.12
C ARG A 94 25.18 32.27 28.38
N ALA A 95 24.93 31.35 29.31
CA ALA A 95 25.82 31.04 30.44
C ALA A 95 25.88 29.52 30.69
N GLU A 96 27.11 29.05 30.94
CA GLU A 96 27.55 28.02 31.91
C GLU A 96 26.55 26.88 32.28
N ASN A 97 26.82 25.59 32.06
CA ASN A 97 28.07 24.81 31.92
C ASN A 97 28.92 24.68 33.20
N GLN A 98 28.48 23.84 34.15
CA GLN A 98 29.36 23.19 35.13
C GLN A 98 29.08 21.68 35.21
N THR A 99 30.12 20.92 35.56
CA THR A 99 30.17 19.46 35.52
C THR A 99 30.43 18.89 36.91
N GLN A 100 29.57 17.99 37.38
CA GLN A 100 29.74 17.04 38.48
C GLN A 100 28.72 15.90 38.20
N SER A 101 29.05 14.63 37.94
CA SER A 101 30.30 13.87 38.12
C SER A 101 30.72 13.61 39.57
N GLN A 102 29.85 12.95 40.34
CA GLN A 102 30.22 11.98 41.38
C GLN A 102 29.03 11.05 41.65
N GLY A 103 29.31 9.77 41.92
CA GLY A 103 28.30 8.70 42.05
C GLY A 103 28.98 7.33 42.06
N ASN A 104 29.53 6.96 43.22
CA ASN A 104 30.31 5.73 43.41
C ASN A 104 29.41 4.54 43.73
N GLU A 105 29.88 3.33 43.40
CA GLU A 105 29.43 2.03 43.96
C GLU A 105 27.96 1.62 43.65
N THR A 106 27.54 0.35 43.74
CA THR A 106 28.24 -0.92 44.02
C THR A 106 27.83 -1.97 42.98
N ALA A 107 28.71 -2.90 42.60
CA ALA A 107 28.34 -4.04 41.75
C ALA A 107 27.91 -5.26 42.60
N PRO A 108 26.68 -5.81 42.44
CA PRO A 108 26.30 -7.08 43.06
C PRO A 108 26.85 -8.27 42.26
N SER A 109 27.57 -9.17 42.92
CA SER A 109 28.16 -10.37 42.31
C SER A 109 27.08 -11.42 41.94
N PRO A 110 27.13 -12.06 40.75
CA PRO A 110 26.20 -13.13 40.39
C PRO A 110 26.52 -14.43 41.16
N GLY A 111 25.51 -15.02 41.80
CA GLY A 111 25.64 -16.25 42.61
C GLY A 111 25.75 -17.53 41.77
N PRO A 112 26.54 -18.55 42.21
CA PRO A 112 26.88 -19.72 41.40
C PRO A 112 25.89 -20.90 41.56
N LEU A 113 24.62 -20.75 41.14
CA LEU A 113 23.62 -21.83 41.22
C LEU A 113 22.65 -21.90 40.01
N ALA A 114 23.04 -22.62 38.94
CA ALA A 114 22.10 -23.07 37.89
C ALA A 114 22.62 -24.26 37.02
N SER A 115 23.50 -25.13 37.52
CA SER A 115 24.11 -26.20 36.72
C SER A 115 23.18 -27.41 36.44
N LYS A 116 22.09 -27.21 35.68
CA LYS A 116 21.34 -28.27 34.97
C LYS A 116 20.22 -27.71 34.08
N MET A 117 20.38 -27.80 32.75
CA MET A 117 19.40 -28.51 31.93
C MET A 117 19.93 -28.91 30.54
N THR A 118 19.60 -30.14 30.16
CA THR A 118 19.43 -30.69 28.81
C THR A 118 20.40 -30.26 27.68
N ARG A 119 21.38 -31.13 27.44
CA ARG A 119 22.14 -31.24 26.19
C ARG A 119 21.20 -31.54 25.01
N GLY A 120 20.87 -30.53 24.21
CA GLY A 120 20.19 -30.71 22.91
C GLY A 120 21.13 -31.23 21.83
N SER A 121 20.59 -31.88 20.79
CA SER A 121 21.36 -32.44 19.67
C SER A 121 21.86 -31.33 18.72
N PRO A 122 23.13 -31.39 18.25
CA PRO A 122 23.73 -30.33 17.42
C PRO A 122 23.26 -30.31 15.96
N ASP A 123 22.51 -31.32 15.51
CA ASP A 123 22.22 -31.54 14.08
C ASP A 123 21.26 -30.53 13.44
N SER A 124 20.68 -29.60 14.21
CA SER A 124 19.78 -28.56 13.70
C SER A 124 20.51 -27.28 13.24
N ASP A 125 21.59 -26.89 13.90
CA ASP A 125 22.26 -25.59 13.65
C ASP A 125 23.06 -25.59 12.34
N ALA A 126 23.62 -26.74 11.97
CA ALA A 126 24.45 -26.92 10.78
C ALA A 126 23.72 -26.57 9.47
N LYS A 127 22.39 -26.71 9.43
CA LYS A 127 21.58 -26.36 8.25
C LYS A 127 21.20 -24.88 8.19
N SER A 128 21.10 -24.22 9.34
CA SER A 128 20.74 -22.79 9.43
C SER A 128 21.92 -21.90 9.05
N ALA A 129 23.13 -22.25 9.51
CA ALA A 129 24.36 -21.51 9.16
C ALA A 129 24.59 -21.42 7.64
N ALA A 130 24.31 -22.50 6.90
CA ALA A 130 24.52 -22.57 5.45
C ALA A 130 23.56 -21.70 4.61
N GLU A 131 22.34 -21.38 5.09
CA GLU A 131 21.46 -20.42 4.40
C GLU A 131 21.82 -18.95 4.71
N THR A 132 22.47 -18.66 5.85
CA THR A 132 22.77 -17.26 6.23
C THR A 132 23.82 -16.57 5.37
N SER A 133 24.71 -17.32 4.69
CA SER A 133 25.79 -16.74 3.88
C SER A 133 25.36 -16.09 2.57
N ASP A 134 24.10 -16.27 2.13
CA ASP A 134 23.55 -15.71 0.88
C ASP A 134 22.39 -14.72 1.14
N LEU A 135 22.24 -14.24 2.38
CA LEU A 135 21.19 -13.29 2.76
C LEU A 135 21.60 -11.84 2.51
N LYS A 136 20.94 -11.20 1.54
CA LYS A 136 21.13 -9.78 1.23
C LYS A 136 20.63 -8.93 2.40
N TYR A 137 21.49 -8.06 2.92
CA TYR A 137 21.29 -7.31 4.17
C TYR A 137 21.04 -8.20 5.40
N GLY A 138 21.56 -9.44 5.40
CA GLY A 138 21.41 -10.40 6.50
C GLY A 138 19.98 -10.91 6.75
N LEU A 139 19.02 -10.55 5.87
CA LEU A 139 17.60 -10.84 6.05
C LEU A 139 16.93 -11.39 4.77
N LEU A 140 17.26 -10.85 3.60
CA LEU A 140 16.53 -11.14 2.37
C LEU A 140 17.17 -12.28 1.57
N ARG A 141 16.40 -13.33 1.30
CA ARG A 141 16.80 -14.41 0.39
C ARG A 141 16.47 -14.03 -1.05
N GLU A 142 17.42 -14.18 -1.97
CA GLU A 142 17.13 -14.08 -3.41
C GLU A 142 16.33 -15.32 -3.85
N ILE A 143 15.24 -15.12 -4.58
CA ILE A 143 14.37 -16.21 -5.09
C ILE A 143 14.40 -16.32 -6.63
N SER A 144 14.98 -15.32 -7.28
CA SER A 144 15.33 -15.25 -8.70
C SER A 144 16.09 -13.94 -8.92
N THR A 145 16.83 -13.79 -10.02
CA THR A 145 17.55 -12.55 -10.39
C THR A 145 16.75 -11.27 -10.06
N ASP A 146 17.33 -10.44 -9.19
CA ASP A 146 16.77 -9.17 -8.70
C ASP A 146 15.40 -9.27 -7.99
N ARG A 147 15.01 -10.44 -7.46
CA ARG A 147 13.77 -10.62 -6.71
C ARG A 147 14.06 -11.26 -5.36
N PHE A 148 13.80 -10.51 -4.30
CA PHE A 148 14.19 -10.83 -2.93
C PHE A 148 12.94 -11.02 -2.07
N LEU A 149 12.96 -12.04 -1.21
CA LEU A 149 11.89 -12.37 -0.28
C LEU A 149 12.40 -12.24 1.15
N SER A 150 11.65 -11.55 2.01
CA SER A 150 11.95 -11.48 3.45
C SER A 150 11.31 -12.63 4.24
N PRO A 151 11.74 -12.88 5.49
CA PRO A 151 11.12 -13.87 6.37
C PRO A 151 9.62 -13.66 6.60
N ALA A 152 9.15 -12.41 6.70
CA ALA A 152 7.72 -12.11 6.78
C ALA A 152 6.94 -12.32 5.45
N GLY A 153 7.63 -12.74 4.37
CA GLY A 153 7.05 -12.99 3.06
C GLY A 153 6.87 -11.76 2.19
N VAL A 154 7.51 -10.63 2.51
CA VAL A 154 7.47 -9.41 1.69
C VAL A 154 8.37 -9.57 0.47
N LEU A 155 7.82 -9.28 -0.72
CA LEU A 155 8.49 -9.49 -1.99
C LEU A 155 9.00 -8.16 -2.58
N TYR A 156 10.31 -8.05 -2.76
CA TYR A 156 11.01 -6.89 -3.34
C TYR A 156 11.42 -7.21 -4.77
N THR A 157 11.12 -6.33 -5.73
CA THR A 157 11.29 -6.59 -7.18
C THR A 157 11.81 -5.35 -7.93
N PRO A 158 12.14 -5.46 -9.22
CA PRO A 158 12.24 -4.30 -10.11
C PRO A 158 10.90 -3.55 -10.27
N GLY A 159 10.96 -2.35 -10.85
CA GLY A 159 9.81 -1.55 -11.29
C GLY A 159 9.53 -0.27 -10.48
N SER A 160 10.54 0.33 -9.83
CA SER A 160 10.45 1.72 -9.33
C SER A 160 11.17 2.69 -10.29
N ALA A 161 11.13 3.99 -10.01
CA ALA A 161 11.85 5.00 -10.82
C ALA A 161 13.38 4.84 -10.73
N GLU A 162 13.84 4.26 -9.62
CA GLU A 162 15.22 3.90 -9.30
C GLU A 162 15.59 2.49 -9.82
N GLY A 163 14.80 1.92 -10.73
CA GLY A 163 14.92 0.55 -11.20
C GLY A 163 14.39 -0.49 -10.21
N HIS A 164 14.86 -0.48 -8.96
CA HIS A 164 14.55 -1.51 -7.94
C HIS A 164 13.91 -0.96 -6.66
N ARG A 165 12.96 -1.72 -6.10
CA ARG A 165 12.26 -1.36 -4.85
C ARG A 165 13.18 -1.20 -3.64
N LEU A 166 14.28 -1.94 -3.57
CA LEU A 166 15.30 -1.79 -2.53
C LEU A 166 16.08 -0.47 -2.67
N GLU A 167 16.27 0.03 -3.89
CA GLU A 167 16.90 1.34 -4.11
C GLU A 167 15.97 2.48 -3.69
N HIS A 168 14.68 2.38 -4.05
CA HIS A 168 13.64 3.28 -3.55
C HIS A 168 13.56 3.28 -2.01
N LEU A 169 13.65 2.10 -1.39
CA LEU A 169 13.68 1.97 0.07
C LEU A 169 14.96 2.56 0.68
N ARG A 170 16.14 2.40 0.04
CA ARG A 170 17.38 3.02 0.50
C ARG A 170 17.32 4.54 0.50
N ARG A 171 16.55 5.15 -0.42
CA ARG A 171 16.25 6.60 -0.35
C ARG A 171 15.54 6.99 0.95
N HIS A 172 14.81 6.07 1.58
CA HIS A 172 14.12 6.26 2.86
C HIS A 172 14.95 5.86 4.09
N THR A 173 16.23 5.48 3.96
CA THR A 173 17.14 5.27 5.11
C THR A 173 18.04 6.48 5.40
N LYS A 174 18.06 7.49 4.51
CA LYS A 174 18.89 8.70 4.64
C LYS A 174 18.06 9.95 4.36
N ASP A 175 18.25 10.99 5.19
CA ASP A 175 17.51 12.23 5.00
C ASP A 175 17.97 12.99 3.75
N GLN A 176 17.03 13.74 3.18
CA GLN A 176 17.21 14.61 2.02
C GLN A 176 16.74 16.01 2.43
N PRO A 177 17.45 16.74 3.31
CA PRO A 177 16.95 17.98 3.93
C PRO A 177 16.63 19.11 2.92
N ASN A 178 17.24 19.06 1.73
CA ASN A 178 16.96 19.99 0.63
C ASN A 178 15.65 19.67 -0.12
N ARG A 179 15.11 18.45 -0.01
CA ARG A 179 13.86 17.98 -0.65
C ARG A 179 12.66 18.77 -0.11
N SER A 180 11.79 19.22 -1.01
CA SER A 180 10.54 19.89 -0.65
C SER A 180 9.58 18.94 0.09
N GLY A 181 8.83 19.49 1.05
CA GLY A 181 7.85 18.72 1.82
C GLY A 181 8.46 17.91 2.97
N LYS A 182 7.68 16.91 3.40
CA LYS A 182 8.04 15.91 4.42
C LYS A 182 8.64 14.66 3.75
N HIS A 183 9.59 14.04 4.43
CA HIS A 183 10.23 12.80 3.98
C HIS A 183 10.42 11.84 5.16
N GLY A 184 9.72 10.71 5.18
CA GLY A 184 9.94 9.69 6.22
C GLY A 184 11.31 9.05 6.06
N VAL A 185 12.09 8.98 7.15
CA VAL A 185 13.43 8.37 7.18
C VAL A 185 13.45 7.31 8.28
N PHE A 186 13.78 6.07 7.94
CA PHE A 186 13.90 4.95 8.88
C PHE A 186 15.14 5.07 9.76
N ASP A 187 15.06 4.51 10.98
CA ASP A 187 16.25 4.28 11.83
C ASP A 187 16.94 2.96 11.45
N GLY A 188 18.27 2.90 11.59
CA GLY A 188 19.05 1.66 11.48
C GLY A 188 19.45 1.25 10.06
N ASP A 189 19.67 2.21 9.17
CA ASP A 189 20.05 1.98 7.76
C ASP A 189 19.13 0.97 7.04
N MET A 190 19.66 0.10 6.18
CA MET A 190 18.85 -0.77 5.30
C MET A 190 18.29 -1.97 6.08
N GLU A 191 19.13 -2.55 6.93
CA GLU A 191 18.87 -3.69 7.79
C GLU A 191 17.72 -3.36 8.77
N GLY A 192 17.79 -2.20 9.43
CA GLY A 192 16.77 -1.70 10.35
C GLY A 192 15.47 -1.32 9.65
N ALA A 193 15.54 -0.74 8.44
CA ALA A 193 14.35 -0.44 7.63
C ALA A 193 13.64 -1.73 7.18
N LEU A 194 14.38 -2.74 6.71
CA LEU A 194 13.83 -4.02 6.28
C LEU A 194 13.20 -4.80 7.44
N ALA A 195 13.90 -4.93 8.58
CA ALA A 195 13.36 -5.55 9.78
C ALA A 195 12.10 -4.82 10.30
N THR A 196 12.07 -3.49 10.17
CA THR A 196 10.90 -2.66 10.50
C THR A 196 9.72 -2.92 9.56
N ILE A 197 9.98 -3.12 8.26
CA ILE A 197 8.94 -3.43 7.26
C ILE A 197 8.35 -4.82 7.50
N ASP A 198 9.17 -5.82 7.81
CA ASP A 198 8.69 -7.17 8.14
C ASP A 198 7.78 -7.16 9.37
N ASN A 199 8.23 -6.55 10.48
CA ASN A 199 7.43 -6.35 11.69
C ASN A 199 6.13 -5.57 11.41
N ALA A 200 6.14 -4.64 10.43
CA ALA A 200 4.96 -3.88 10.04
C ALA A 200 4.00 -4.71 9.16
N TYR A 201 4.53 -5.56 8.30
CA TYR A 201 3.77 -6.44 7.42
C TYR A 201 3.05 -7.54 8.22
N GLU A 202 3.73 -8.18 9.16
CA GLU A 202 3.12 -9.16 10.08
C GLU A 202 1.94 -8.54 10.84
N LYS A 203 2.13 -7.36 11.43
CA LYS A 203 1.07 -6.59 12.09
C LYS A 203 -0.06 -6.22 11.14
N ALA A 204 0.24 -5.87 9.90
CA ALA A 204 -0.77 -5.56 8.89
C ALA A 204 -1.63 -6.80 8.54
N GLN A 205 -1.03 -7.99 8.37
CA GLN A 205 -1.79 -9.23 8.14
C GLN A 205 -2.60 -9.63 9.38
N ALA A 206 -2.05 -9.46 10.58
CA ALA A 206 -2.75 -9.67 11.85
C ALA A 206 -3.79 -8.59 12.18
N ASN A 207 -3.94 -7.55 11.34
CA ASN A 207 -4.77 -6.35 11.56
C ASN A 207 -4.46 -5.62 12.90
N GLN A 208 -3.26 -5.81 13.47
CA GLN A 208 -2.86 -5.25 14.75
C GLN A 208 -2.41 -3.79 14.60
N ARG A 209 -3.14 -2.85 15.23
CA ARG A 209 -2.80 -1.41 15.26
C ARG A 209 -2.59 -0.79 13.87
N THR A 210 -3.33 -1.26 12.86
CA THR A 210 -3.24 -0.76 11.48
C THR A 210 -4.55 -0.14 11.01
N THR A 211 -4.47 0.88 10.14
CA THR A 211 -5.54 1.15 9.18
C THR A 211 -5.25 0.43 7.86
N LYS A 212 -6.29 0.23 7.03
CA LYS A 212 -6.20 -0.39 5.71
C LYS A 212 -7.05 0.41 4.72
N GLU A 213 -6.42 0.84 3.64
CA GLU A 213 -7.03 1.55 2.50
C GLU A 213 -6.73 0.74 1.22
N VAL A 214 -7.57 0.84 0.19
CA VAL A 214 -7.39 0.11 -1.09
C VAL A 214 -7.48 1.10 -2.26
N ASP A 215 -6.43 1.15 -3.06
CA ASP A 215 -6.25 2.00 -4.25
C ASP A 215 -6.12 1.11 -5.49
N GLY A 216 -7.25 0.76 -6.10
CA GLY A 216 -7.32 -0.14 -7.25
C GLY A 216 -6.76 -1.53 -6.95
N LYS A 217 -5.53 -1.81 -7.40
CA LYS A 217 -4.78 -3.05 -7.10
C LYS A 217 -3.90 -2.98 -5.86
N ARG A 218 -3.69 -1.78 -5.30
CA ARG A 218 -2.79 -1.55 -4.17
C ARG A 218 -3.56 -1.63 -2.86
N THR A 219 -2.94 -2.22 -1.86
CA THR A 219 -3.36 -2.07 -0.46
C THR A 219 -2.38 -1.13 0.24
N ILE A 220 -2.90 -0.11 0.92
CA ILE A 220 -2.14 0.83 1.72
C ILE A 220 -2.45 0.51 3.19
N TYR A 221 -1.42 0.12 3.94
CA TYR A 221 -1.53 -0.04 5.39
C TYR A 221 -0.83 1.14 6.07
N THR A 222 -1.41 1.65 7.15
CA THR A 222 -0.71 2.58 8.07
C THR A 222 -0.66 1.92 9.44
N VAL A 223 0.50 1.35 9.77
CA VAL A 223 0.74 0.47 10.93
C VAL A 223 1.39 1.27 12.05
N ASP A 224 0.84 1.25 13.26
CA ASP A 224 1.47 1.80 14.46
C ASP A 224 2.38 0.76 15.12
N MET A 225 3.68 1.08 15.12
CA MET A 225 4.73 0.17 15.57
C MET A 225 4.91 0.18 17.09
N GLY A 226 4.30 1.14 17.80
CA GLY A 226 4.40 1.31 19.25
C GLY A 226 5.73 1.92 19.71
N LYS A 227 6.84 1.58 19.07
CA LYS A 227 8.18 2.16 19.28
C LYS A 227 8.50 3.26 18.25
N ARG A 228 9.61 4.00 18.45
CA ARG A 228 10.22 4.82 17.39
C ARG A 228 10.73 3.90 16.28
N VAL A 229 10.60 4.33 15.02
CA VAL A 229 11.05 3.59 13.82
C VAL A 229 11.74 4.48 12.79
N GLY A 230 11.96 5.75 13.12
CA GLY A 230 12.48 6.76 12.21
C GLY A 230 12.16 8.18 12.67
N PHE A 231 12.22 9.11 11.73
CA PHE A 231 11.81 10.50 11.88
C PHE A 231 11.22 11.06 10.57
N VAL A 232 10.54 12.20 10.67
CA VAL A 232 10.13 12.98 9.49
C VAL A 232 11.21 14.00 9.19
N GLY A 233 12.00 13.74 8.15
CA GLY A 233 12.97 14.67 7.56
C GLY A 233 12.41 15.42 6.35
N GLY A 234 13.31 15.79 5.43
CA GLY A 234 13.04 16.75 4.35
C GLY A 234 13.00 18.18 4.87
N ARG A 235 12.74 19.17 3.99
CA ARG A 235 12.78 20.59 4.36
C ARG A 235 11.77 20.96 5.46
N ASP A 236 10.60 20.33 5.45
CA ASP A 236 9.59 20.55 6.50
C ASP A 236 9.96 19.81 7.80
N GLY A 237 10.55 18.62 7.69
CA GLY A 237 11.07 17.87 8.84
C GLY A 237 12.16 18.66 9.56
N GLN A 238 13.15 19.15 8.82
CA GLN A 238 14.26 19.95 9.34
C GLN A 238 13.75 21.23 10.04
N ARG A 239 12.76 21.92 9.45
CA ARG A 239 12.06 23.07 10.09
C ARG A 239 11.37 22.65 11.39
N SER A 240 10.79 21.45 11.45
CA SER A 240 10.16 20.87 12.64
C SER A 240 11.13 20.20 13.62
N ARG A 241 12.46 20.30 13.41
CA ARG A 241 13.52 19.62 14.17
C ARG A 241 13.42 18.09 14.14
N ASN A 242 13.10 17.53 12.97
CA ASN A 242 13.08 16.10 12.65
C ASN A 242 12.27 15.26 13.65
N PRO A 243 10.95 15.50 13.78
CA PRO A 243 10.11 14.84 14.78
C PRO A 243 10.07 13.32 14.57
N MET A 244 10.10 12.57 15.67
CA MET A 244 10.14 11.11 15.64
C MET A 244 8.92 10.50 14.93
N ALA A 245 9.16 9.45 14.16
CA ALA A 245 8.12 8.66 13.52
C ALA A 245 7.89 7.37 14.34
N ARG A 246 6.62 6.97 14.45
CA ARG A 246 6.18 5.78 15.20
C ARG A 246 5.28 4.86 14.38
N ARG A 247 4.84 5.31 13.21
CA ARG A 247 4.03 4.54 12.27
C ARG A 247 4.84 4.27 11.01
N VAL A 248 4.45 3.23 10.28
CA VAL A 248 4.96 2.92 8.94
C VAL A 248 3.79 2.89 7.98
N ARG A 249 3.91 3.60 6.86
CA ARG A 249 3.02 3.41 5.71
C ARG A 249 3.64 2.37 4.79
N LEU A 250 2.93 1.28 4.57
CA LEU A 250 3.26 0.25 3.58
C LEU A 250 2.32 0.39 2.38
N VAL A 251 2.85 0.37 1.17
CA VAL A 251 2.07 0.28 -0.07
C VAL A 251 2.43 -1.02 -0.77
N LEU A 252 1.44 -1.89 -0.96
CA LEU A 252 1.61 -3.27 -1.40
C LEU A 252 0.75 -3.61 -2.62
N GLU A 253 1.19 -4.55 -3.44
CA GLU A 253 0.42 -5.21 -4.49
C GLU A 253 0.44 -6.73 -4.20
N GLY A 254 -0.56 -7.24 -3.49
CA GLY A 254 -0.44 -8.55 -2.82
C GLY A 254 0.60 -8.48 -1.70
N ASN A 255 1.63 -9.33 -1.76
CA ASN A 255 2.82 -9.26 -0.88
C ASN A 255 4.00 -8.45 -1.49
N ARG A 256 3.85 -7.95 -2.73
CA ARG A 256 4.90 -7.17 -3.41
C ARG A 256 4.98 -5.77 -2.83
N LEU A 257 6.16 -5.36 -2.36
CA LEU A 257 6.36 -3.99 -1.90
C LEU A 257 6.39 -3.00 -3.08
N ILE A 258 5.63 -1.91 -2.96
CA ILE A 258 5.63 -0.77 -3.89
C ILE A 258 6.45 0.39 -3.33
N THR A 259 6.24 0.72 -2.06
CA THR A 259 7.06 1.63 -1.23
C THR A 259 6.73 1.45 0.25
N ALA A 260 7.65 1.84 1.14
CA ALA A 260 7.43 1.95 2.57
C ALA A 260 8.17 3.16 3.15
N PHE A 261 7.56 3.87 4.10
CA PHE A 261 8.21 4.99 4.80
C PHE A 261 7.56 5.29 6.16
N PRO A 262 8.31 5.88 7.13
CA PRO A 262 7.76 6.28 8.43
C PRO A 262 6.80 7.48 8.41
N LEU A 263 5.93 7.55 9.44
CA LEU A 263 4.86 8.55 9.68
C LEU A 263 4.62 8.88 11.18
#